data_AF-G2XXJ2-F1
#
_entry.id   AF-G2XXJ2-F1
#
_cell.length_a   1.000
_cell.length_b   1.000
_cell.length_c   1.000
_cell.angle_alpha   90.00
_cell.angle_beta   90.00
_cell.angle_gamma   90.00
#
_symmetry.space_group_name_H-M   'P 1'
#
loop_
_entity.id
_entity.type
_entity.pdbx_description
1 polymer ?
#
loop_
_entity_poly.entity_id
_entity_poly.type
_entity_poly.pdbx_seq_one_letter_code
_entity_poly.pdbx_strand_id
1 'polypeptide(L)'
;MEHPIQPPHPHLALPYGNITEVSAHNSPFVRSGSAAANQALDVTTQLNDGIRLLQAQIQWNGSIPHFCHTSCDILDAGPITTYLSEVYDWVQAHPFDVVTILLGNGNYSKVDKYVPFIEESGLQNYAYVPPKIPMALDDWPTLASMILSGKRVVFFMDYEANQTAYPWILDEFTQMWETPFDPTNRSHFTVGPVSKFIE
;
A
#
# COMPACT_ATOMS: atom_id res chain seq x y z
N MET A 1 -34.58 19.02 -10.02
CA MET A 1 -33.28 19.38 -10.61
C MET A 1 -32.50 18.09 -10.73
N GLU A 2 -32.49 17.48 -11.91
CA GLU A 2 -31.58 16.37 -12.20
C GLU A 2 -30.18 16.97 -12.35
N HIS A 3 -29.27 16.59 -11.46
CA HIS A 3 -27.85 16.88 -11.66
C HIS A 3 -27.39 16.12 -12.91
N PRO A 4 -26.68 16.76 -13.86
CA PRO A 4 -26.08 16.03 -14.96
C PRO A 4 -25.14 14.97 -14.38
N ILE A 5 -25.34 13.71 -14.77
CA ILE A 5 -24.40 12.63 -14.44
C ILE A 5 -23.08 13.02 -15.12
N GLN A 6 -22.12 13.47 -14.33
CA GLN A 6 -20.77 13.74 -14.81
C GLN A 6 -20.25 12.44 -15.42
N PRO A 7 -19.73 12.44 -16.67
CA PRO A 7 -19.17 11.25 -17.25
C PRO A 7 -18.10 10.69 -16.29
N PRO A 8 -18.01 9.36 -16.12
CA PRO A 8 -16.99 8.78 -15.26
C PRO A 8 -15.63 9.34 -15.69
N HIS A 9 -14.86 9.84 -14.71
CA HIS A 9 -13.53 10.34 -15.00
C HIS A 9 -12.76 9.24 -15.77
N PRO A 10 -12.16 9.54 -16.94
CA PRO A 10 -11.70 8.51 -17.86
C PRO A 10 -10.68 7.53 -17.26
N HIS A 11 -9.97 7.93 -16.20
CA HIS A 11 -9.07 7.05 -15.45
C HIS A 11 -9.79 5.91 -14.71
N LEU A 12 -11.04 6.10 -14.27
CA LEU A 12 -11.80 5.09 -13.53
C LEU A 12 -12.11 3.84 -14.37
N ALA A 13 -12.07 3.97 -15.70
CA ALA A 13 -12.24 2.86 -16.64
C ALA A 13 -10.94 2.04 -16.84
N LEU A 14 -9.79 2.52 -16.38
CA LEU A 14 -8.52 1.80 -16.50
C LEU A 14 -8.45 0.66 -15.47
N PRO A 15 -7.90 -0.51 -15.84
CA PRO A 15 -7.48 -1.55 -14.91
C PRO A 15 -6.49 -1.02 -13.87
N TYR A 16 -6.59 -1.48 -12.61
CA TYR A 16 -5.62 -1.14 -11.56
C TYR A 16 -4.18 -1.52 -11.94
N GLY A 17 -3.98 -2.61 -12.69
CA GLY A 17 -2.65 -2.96 -13.20
C GLY A 17 -2.11 -2.00 -14.27
N ASN A 18 -2.97 -1.17 -14.88
CA ASN A 18 -2.63 -0.31 -16.03
C ASN A 18 -2.86 1.18 -15.73
N ILE A 19 -2.48 1.59 -14.52
CA ILE A 19 -2.42 2.99 -14.08
C ILE A 19 -1.02 3.31 -13.57
N THR A 20 -0.70 4.60 -13.50
CA THR A 20 0.54 5.10 -12.90
C THR A 20 0.18 6.02 -11.76
N GLU A 21 0.71 5.74 -10.57
CA GLU A 21 0.40 6.46 -9.35
C GLU A 21 1.68 6.97 -8.70
N VAL A 22 1.56 8.10 -8.00
CA VAL A 22 2.65 8.60 -7.16
C VAL A 22 2.63 7.85 -5.83
N SER A 23 3.81 7.44 -5.39
CA SER A 23 4.01 6.59 -4.21
C SER A 23 4.82 7.33 -3.15
N ALA A 24 4.51 7.10 -1.87
CA ALA A 24 5.31 7.58 -0.75
C ALA A 24 6.09 6.42 -0.13
N HIS A 25 7.40 6.39 -0.38
CA HIS A 25 8.33 5.48 0.28
C HIS A 25 8.46 5.85 1.76
N ASN A 26 8.35 4.88 2.67
CA ASN A 26 8.45 5.10 4.10
C ASN A 26 7.49 6.19 4.60
N SER A 27 6.25 6.14 4.11
CA SER A 27 5.18 7.11 4.35
C SER A 27 4.95 7.54 5.81
N PRO A 28 5.13 6.69 6.85
CA PRO A 28 4.95 7.12 8.24
C PRO A 28 6.12 7.95 8.82
N PHE A 29 7.27 8.01 8.14
CA PHE A 29 8.51 8.51 8.75
C PHE A 29 8.65 10.03 8.61
N VAL A 30 7.81 10.74 9.37
CA VAL A 30 7.77 12.21 9.47
C VAL A 30 8.38 12.65 10.80
N ARG A 31 9.59 13.22 10.75
CA ARG A 31 10.25 13.77 11.95
C ARG A 31 11.20 14.89 11.57
N SER A 32 10.80 16.15 11.83
CA SER A 32 11.63 17.32 11.53
C SER A 32 13.02 17.20 12.16
N GLY A 33 14.06 17.47 11.35
CA GLY A 33 15.45 17.41 11.78
C GLY A 33 16.04 16.00 11.94
N SER A 34 15.28 14.94 11.64
CA SER A 34 15.79 13.57 11.64
C SER A 34 16.40 13.21 10.28
N ALA A 35 17.64 12.72 10.28
CA ALA A 35 18.26 12.15 9.08
C ALA A 35 17.60 10.84 8.62
N ALA A 36 16.80 10.20 9.49
CA ALA A 36 16.04 9.00 9.19
C ALA A 36 14.60 9.27 8.73
N ALA A 37 14.17 10.54 8.68
CA ALA A 37 12.84 10.86 8.15
C ALA A 37 12.85 10.78 6.61
N ASN A 38 11.76 10.29 6.03
CA ASN A 38 11.56 10.24 4.58
C ASN A 38 10.52 11.24 4.09
N GLN A 39 9.59 11.65 4.96
CA GLN A 39 8.46 12.48 4.59
C GLN A 39 8.44 13.77 5.41
N ALA A 40 7.92 14.84 4.81
CA ALA A 40 7.72 16.13 5.48
C ALA A 40 6.30 16.31 6.02
N LEU A 41 5.34 15.55 5.50
CA LEU A 41 3.90 15.71 5.72
C LEU A 41 3.29 14.39 6.21
N ASP A 42 2.25 14.47 7.04
CA ASP A 42 1.52 13.30 7.53
C ASP A 42 0.77 12.54 6.42
N VAL A 43 0.29 11.33 6.74
CA VAL A 43 -0.34 10.44 5.76
C VAL A 43 -1.63 11.01 5.18
N THR A 44 -2.42 11.72 5.99
CA THR A 44 -3.66 12.36 5.52
C THR A 44 -3.34 13.42 4.46
N THR A 45 -2.30 14.21 4.70
CA THR A 45 -1.82 15.23 3.75
C THR A 45 -1.24 14.57 2.50
N GLN A 46 -0.42 13.52 2.64
CA GLN A 46 0.11 12.75 1.50
C GLN A 46 -1.04 12.22 0.59
N LEU A 47 -2.08 11.63 1.20
CA LEU A 47 -3.24 11.11 0.46
C LEU A 47 -4.05 12.23 -0.20
N ASN A 48 -4.24 13.36 0.48
CA ASN A 48 -4.91 14.54 -0.08
C ASN A 48 -4.14 15.15 -1.28
N ASP A 49 -2.81 15.07 -1.25
CA ASP A 49 -1.94 15.57 -2.32
C ASP A 49 -1.82 14.61 -3.53
N GLY A 50 -2.49 13.44 -3.47
CA GLY A 50 -2.62 12.52 -4.60
C GLY A 50 -1.74 11.27 -4.52
N ILE A 51 -1.06 11.00 -3.39
CA ILE A 51 -0.38 9.72 -3.18
C ILE A 51 -1.41 8.59 -3.16
N ARG A 52 -1.17 7.50 -3.90
CA ARG A 52 -2.06 6.32 -3.93
C ARG A 52 -1.36 4.99 -3.64
N LEU A 53 -0.06 5.03 -3.34
CA LEU A 53 0.67 3.92 -2.73
C LEU A 53 1.45 4.42 -1.52
N LEU A 54 1.16 3.83 -0.36
CA LEU A 54 1.84 4.08 0.90
C LEU A 54 2.73 2.86 1.23
N GLN A 55 4.04 3.07 1.30
CA GLN A 55 4.97 2.02 1.72
C GLN A 55 5.47 2.32 3.14
N ALA A 56 5.67 1.29 3.96
CA ALA A 56 6.16 1.44 5.34
C ALA A 56 6.93 0.19 5.81
N GLN A 57 7.96 0.36 6.65
CA GLN A 57 8.72 -0.75 7.24
C GLN A 57 8.19 -1.12 8.63
N ILE A 58 7.97 -2.41 8.87
CA ILE A 58 7.49 -2.96 10.14
C ILE A 58 8.65 -3.56 10.94
N GLN A 59 8.71 -3.20 12.22
CA GLN A 59 9.59 -3.82 13.21
C GLN A 59 8.82 -4.09 14.51
N TRP A 60 9.32 -4.98 15.36
CA TRP A 60 8.70 -5.27 16.65
C TRP A 60 9.31 -4.39 17.75
N ASN A 61 8.46 -3.65 18.47
CA ASN A 61 8.80 -2.98 19.72
C ASN A 61 8.16 -3.76 20.88
N GLY A 62 8.94 -4.68 21.46
CA GLY A 62 8.41 -5.67 22.41
C GLY A 62 7.42 -6.62 21.73
N SER A 63 6.16 -6.59 22.14
CA SER A 63 5.08 -7.44 21.61
C SER A 63 4.13 -6.70 20.67
N ILE A 64 4.42 -5.45 20.32
CA ILE A 64 3.59 -4.63 19.45
C ILE A 64 4.41 -4.31 18.19
N PRO A 65 3.88 -4.55 16.98
CA PRO A 65 4.55 -4.14 15.76
C PRO A 65 4.37 -2.63 15.57
N HIS A 66 5.47 -1.97 15.25
CA HIS A 66 5.57 -0.55 14.99
C HIS A 66 6.06 -0.31 13.55
N PHE A 67 5.72 0.85 13.00
CA PHE A 67 6.40 1.33 11.81
C PHE A 67 7.72 1.97 12.23
N CYS A 68 8.84 1.33 11.88
CA CYS A 68 10.17 1.80 12.28
C CYS A 68 11.14 1.82 11.10
N HIS A 69 11.94 2.88 10.98
CA HIS A 69 12.95 2.99 9.92
C HIS A 69 14.17 2.15 10.28
N THR A 70 14.35 0.99 9.65
CA THR A 70 15.41 0.00 9.94
C THR A 70 15.29 -0.65 11.33
N SER A 71 15.18 0.14 12.41
CA SER A 71 14.87 -0.31 13.78
C SER A 71 14.14 0.79 14.54
N CYS A 72 13.44 0.45 15.63
CA CYS A 72 12.69 1.42 16.42
C CYS A 72 13.59 2.38 17.23
N ASP A 73 14.88 2.05 17.40
CA ASP A 73 15.85 2.97 18.00
C ASP A 73 16.23 4.13 17.07
N ILE A 74 16.18 3.91 15.75
CA ILE A 74 16.56 4.93 14.74
C ILE A 74 15.41 5.90 14.52
N LEU A 75 14.23 5.38 14.18
CA LEU A 75 13.00 6.17 14.08
C LEU A 75 11.82 5.24 14.29
N ASP A 76 11.14 5.41 15.41
CA ASP A 76 9.84 4.78 15.69
C ASP A 76 8.72 5.78 15.38
N ALA A 77 7.85 5.44 14.42
CA ALA A 77 6.66 6.20 14.06
C ALA A 77 5.39 5.71 14.79
N GLY A 78 5.53 4.78 15.73
CA GLY A 78 4.47 4.25 16.57
C GLY A 78 3.88 2.92 16.09
N PRO A 79 2.90 2.37 16.83
CA PRO A 79 2.22 1.13 16.49
C PRO A 79 1.61 1.16 15.09
N ILE A 80 1.69 0.06 14.33
CA ILE A 80 1.13 0.01 12.98
C ILE A 80 -0.38 0.29 12.97
N THR A 81 -1.10 -0.13 14.01
CA THR A 81 -2.55 0.08 14.15
C THR A 81 -2.90 1.55 14.11
N THR A 82 -2.10 2.43 14.75
CA THR A 82 -2.38 3.88 14.79
C THR A 82 -2.35 4.48 13.40
N TYR A 83 -1.25 4.29 12.67
CA TYR A 83 -1.10 4.81 11.32
C TYR A 83 -2.13 4.20 10.34
N LEU A 84 -2.37 2.89 10.41
CA LEU A 84 -3.37 2.23 9.56
C LEU A 84 -4.79 2.71 9.88
N SER A 85 -5.08 3.13 11.12
CA SER A 85 -6.37 3.72 11.48
C SER A 85 -6.56 5.11 10.87
N GLU A 86 -5.49 5.93 10.79
CA GLU A 86 -5.55 7.21 10.06
C GLU A 86 -5.83 6.98 8.57
N VAL A 87 -5.22 5.96 7.97
CA VAL A 87 -5.51 5.57 6.58
C VAL A 87 -6.94 5.06 6.45
N TYR A 88 -7.46 4.29 7.41
CA TYR A 88 -8.85 3.85 7.44
C TYR A 88 -9.83 5.02 7.46
N ASP A 89 -9.61 6.02 8.32
CA ASP A 89 -10.46 7.21 8.41
C ASP A 89 -10.46 7.97 7.07
N TRP A 90 -9.28 8.13 6.46
CA TRP A 90 -9.18 8.76 5.14
C TRP A 90 -9.90 7.95 4.07
N VAL A 91 -9.63 6.64 3.98
CA VAL A 91 -10.28 5.74 3.04
C VAL A 91 -11.80 5.87 3.20
N GLN A 92 -12.33 5.70 4.41
CA GLN A 92 -13.76 5.81 4.72
C GLN A 92 -14.37 7.13 4.21
N ALA A 93 -13.70 8.27 4.43
CA ALA A 93 -14.14 9.59 3.99
C ALA A 93 -14.06 9.81 2.47
N HIS A 94 -13.26 9.01 1.75
CA HIS A 94 -12.98 9.15 0.32
C HIS A 94 -13.43 7.92 -0.47
N PRO A 95 -14.75 7.69 -0.68
CA PRO A 95 -15.28 6.45 -1.22
C PRO A 95 -14.93 6.17 -2.68
N PHE A 96 -14.40 7.17 -3.41
CA PHE A 96 -14.05 7.06 -4.82
C PHE A 96 -12.55 6.86 -5.07
N ASP A 97 -11.77 6.62 -4.01
CA ASP A 97 -10.34 6.41 -4.08
C ASP A 97 -9.96 4.95 -3.80
N VAL A 98 -8.94 4.49 -4.53
CA VAL A 98 -8.27 3.19 -4.34
C VAL A 98 -6.88 3.44 -3.79
N VAL A 99 -6.52 2.78 -2.69
CA VAL A 99 -5.23 2.97 -2.01
C VAL A 99 -4.46 1.66 -1.97
N THR A 100 -3.16 1.73 -2.24
CA THR A 100 -2.24 0.59 -2.12
C THR A 100 -1.39 0.76 -0.87
N ILE A 101 -1.21 -0.33 -0.12
CA ILE A 101 -0.36 -0.37 1.06
C ILE A 101 0.68 -1.46 0.85
N LEU A 102 1.96 -1.08 0.93
CA LEU A 102 3.07 -2.01 0.88
C LEU A 102 3.75 -2.08 2.25
N LEU A 103 3.61 -3.24 2.89
CA LEU A 103 4.19 -3.52 4.20
C LEU A 103 5.57 -4.17 4.03
N GLY A 104 6.62 -3.41 4.33
CA GLY A 104 7.99 -3.91 4.36
C GLY A 104 8.28 -4.66 5.65
N ASN A 105 8.29 -5.98 5.62
CA ASN A 105 8.52 -6.89 6.73
C ASN A 105 10.01 -7.13 6.98
N GLY A 106 10.73 -6.07 7.38
CA GLY A 106 12.18 -6.14 7.63
C GLY A 106 12.61 -7.11 8.75
N ASN A 107 11.66 -7.64 9.54
CA ASN A 107 11.92 -8.64 10.57
C ASN A 107 11.74 -10.10 10.08
N TYR A 108 11.19 -10.32 8.88
CA TYR A 108 10.82 -11.66 8.37
C TYR A 108 9.93 -12.44 9.35
N SER A 109 9.03 -11.72 10.03
CA SER A 109 8.04 -12.39 10.88
C SER A 109 6.87 -12.85 10.04
N LYS A 110 6.29 -14.00 10.39
CA LYS A 110 5.12 -14.54 9.71
C LYS A 110 3.94 -13.56 9.77
N VAL A 111 3.21 -13.48 8.67
CA VAL A 111 2.06 -12.58 8.50
C VAL A 111 0.97 -12.76 9.59
N ASP A 112 0.81 -13.97 10.14
CA ASP A 112 -0.17 -14.28 11.19
C ASP A 112 0.03 -13.46 12.47
N LYS A 113 1.26 -13.01 12.74
CA LYS A 113 1.57 -12.15 13.88
C LYS A 113 1.11 -10.69 13.67
N TYR A 114 1.04 -10.23 12.42
CA TYR A 114 0.67 -8.84 12.09
C TYR A 114 -0.82 -8.67 11.85
N VAL A 115 -1.49 -9.70 11.33
CA VAL A 115 -2.91 -9.65 10.94
C VAL A 115 -3.81 -9.09 12.05
N PRO A 116 -3.70 -9.49 13.33
CA PRO A 116 -4.57 -8.94 14.38
C PRO A 116 -4.48 -7.41 14.51
N PHE A 117 -3.28 -6.84 14.34
CA PHE A 117 -3.05 -5.39 14.42
C PHE A 117 -3.55 -4.65 13.18
N ILE A 118 -3.44 -5.28 12.00
CA ILE A 118 -4.02 -4.73 10.77
C ILE A 118 -5.55 -4.76 10.86
N GLU A 119 -6.14 -5.86 11.32
CA GLU A 119 -7.59 -6.02 11.46
C GLU A 119 -8.18 -5.07 12.51
N GLU A 120 -7.44 -4.77 13.57
CA GLU A 120 -7.81 -3.80 14.60
C GLU A 120 -8.02 -2.39 14.03
N SER A 121 -7.28 -2.00 12.98
CA SER A 121 -7.47 -0.71 12.30
C SER A 121 -8.78 -0.62 11.50
N GLY A 122 -9.42 -1.76 11.20
CA GLY A 122 -10.62 -1.83 10.35
C GLY A 122 -10.36 -1.70 8.84
N LEU A 123 -9.12 -1.44 8.42
CA LEU A 123 -8.76 -1.21 7.02
C LEU A 123 -8.92 -2.44 6.12
N GLN A 124 -8.78 -3.65 6.68
CA GLN A 124 -9.02 -4.92 5.99
C GLN A 124 -10.43 -5.03 5.41
N ASN A 125 -11.41 -4.31 5.96
CA ASN A 125 -12.79 -4.35 5.49
C ASN A 125 -12.92 -3.84 4.04
N TYR A 126 -12.00 -2.98 3.62
CA TYR A 126 -11.88 -2.46 2.26
C TYR A 126 -10.87 -3.24 1.40
N ALA A 127 -10.23 -4.29 1.93
CA ALA A 127 -9.17 -4.98 1.23
C ALA A 127 -9.69 -5.80 0.04
N TYR A 128 -9.03 -5.63 -1.11
CA TYR A 128 -9.27 -6.42 -2.32
C TYR A 128 -8.72 -7.84 -2.16
N VAL A 129 -9.55 -8.83 -2.50
CA VAL A 129 -9.15 -10.23 -2.57
C VAL A 129 -9.11 -10.62 -4.04
N PRO A 130 -7.92 -10.96 -4.59
CA PRO A 130 -7.80 -11.35 -5.98
C PRO A 130 -8.46 -12.71 -6.22
N PRO A 131 -9.15 -12.91 -7.35
CA PRO A 131 -9.76 -14.19 -7.70
C PRO A 131 -8.73 -15.24 -8.15
N LYS A 132 -7.47 -14.83 -8.32
CA LYS A 132 -6.37 -15.64 -8.86
C LYS A 132 -5.06 -15.23 -8.20
N ILE A 133 -4.16 -16.19 -8.00
CA ILE A 133 -2.83 -15.96 -7.44
C ILE A 133 -1.80 -16.68 -8.33
N PRO A 134 -0.81 -15.98 -8.91
CA PRO A 134 -0.67 -14.51 -8.96
C PRO A 134 -1.61 -13.88 -10.00
N MET A 135 -1.90 -12.58 -9.82
CA MET A 135 -2.60 -11.75 -10.81
C MET A 135 -1.62 -11.33 -11.92
N ALA A 136 -2.02 -11.47 -13.18
CA ALA A 136 -1.34 -10.85 -14.31
C ALA A 136 -1.82 -9.41 -14.53
N LEU A 137 -1.12 -8.65 -15.39
CA LEU A 137 -1.42 -7.24 -15.69
C LEU A 137 -2.90 -7.00 -16.04
N ASP A 138 -3.45 -7.82 -16.93
CA ASP A 138 -4.82 -7.71 -17.43
C ASP A 138 -5.86 -8.41 -16.54
N ASP A 139 -5.44 -9.11 -15.47
CA ASP A 139 -6.37 -9.76 -14.54
C ASP A 139 -6.99 -8.74 -13.57
N TRP A 140 -6.34 -7.59 -13.36
CA TRP A 140 -6.79 -6.58 -12.41
C TRP A 140 -8.10 -5.92 -12.86
N PRO A 141 -9.07 -5.75 -11.95
CA PRO A 141 -10.31 -5.04 -12.27
C PRO A 141 -10.04 -3.56 -12.54
N THR A 142 -11.03 -2.88 -13.15
CA THR A 142 -10.99 -1.42 -13.26
C THR A 142 -11.12 -0.76 -11.90
N LEU A 143 -10.59 0.46 -11.77
CA LEU A 143 -10.76 1.27 -10.56
C LEU A 143 -12.25 1.49 -10.23
N ALA A 144 -13.09 1.73 -11.24
CA ALA A 144 -14.54 1.83 -11.06
C ALA A 144 -15.14 0.56 -10.43
N SER A 145 -14.70 -0.63 -10.84
CA SER A 145 -15.17 -1.90 -10.28
C SER A 145 -14.73 -2.07 -8.81
N MET A 146 -13.49 -1.70 -8.48
CA MET A 146 -12.98 -1.72 -7.11
C MET A 146 -13.77 -0.75 -6.20
N ILE A 147 -14.04 0.46 -6.67
CA ILE A 147 -14.84 1.47 -5.98
C ILE A 147 -16.27 0.98 -5.74
N LEU A 148 -16.95 0.48 -6.79
CA LEU A 148 -18.33 0.02 -6.69
C LEU A 148 -18.50 -1.21 -5.80
N SER A 149 -17.49 -2.07 -5.72
CA SER A 149 -17.48 -3.22 -4.80
C SER A 149 -17.11 -2.84 -3.35
N GLY A 150 -16.60 -1.62 -3.13
CA GLY A 150 -16.03 -1.18 -1.86
C GLY A 150 -14.70 -1.86 -1.52
N LYS A 151 -14.13 -2.66 -2.41
CA LYS A 151 -12.84 -3.36 -2.23
C LYS A 151 -11.73 -2.57 -2.90
N ARG A 152 -11.28 -1.54 -2.19
CA ARG A 152 -10.49 -0.41 -2.71
C ARG A 152 -9.21 -0.16 -1.91
N VAL A 153 -8.79 -1.12 -1.09
CA VAL A 153 -7.45 -1.15 -0.50
C VAL A 153 -6.73 -2.39 -1.02
N VAL A 154 -5.53 -2.26 -1.54
CA VAL A 154 -4.70 -3.39 -1.97
C VAL A 154 -3.51 -3.50 -1.03
N PHE A 155 -3.43 -4.58 -0.26
CA PHE A 155 -2.30 -4.85 0.63
C PHE A 155 -1.29 -5.75 -0.05
N PHE A 156 -0.04 -5.29 -0.08
CA PHE A 156 1.12 -6.10 -0.36
C PHE A 156 1.99 -6.21 0.90
N MET A 157 2.69 -7.32 1.04
CA MET A 157 3.72 -7.52 2.04
C MET A 157 4.97 -8.09 1.37
N ASP A 158 6.11 -7.48 1.66
CA ASP A 158 7.41 -8.08 1.34
C ASP A 158 7.62 -9.24 2.31
N TYR A 159 8.08 -10.40 1.81
CA TYR A 159 8.43 -11.61 2.56
C TYR A 159 7.39 -12.18 3.57
N GLU A 160 7.35 -13.51 3.72
CA GLU A 160 6.49 -14.18 4.72
C GLU A 160 4.96 -13.88 4.60
N ALA A 161 4.53 -13.37 3.45
CA ALA A 161 3.13 -13.33 3.08
C ALA A 161 2.58 -14.76 2.90
N ASN A 162 1.29 -14.94 3.18
CA ASN A 162 0.61 -16.22 3.00
C ASN A 162 -0.80 -16.00 2.48
N GLN A 163 -0.92 -15.81 1.16
CA GLN A 163 -2.20 -15.57 0.50
C GLN A 163 -3.19 -16.75 0.57
N THR A 164 -2.75 -17.95 0.95
CA THR A 164 -3.66 -19.06 1.19
C THR A 164 -4.39 -18.89 2.52
N ALA A 165 -3.68 -18.42 3.56
CA ALA A 165 -4.27 -18.18 4.89
C ALA A 165 -4.94 -16.81 5.00
N TYR A 166 -4.33 -15.77 4.41
CA TYR A 166 -4.79 -14.38 4.44
C TYR A 166 -4.89 -13.85 3.00
N PRO A 167 -5.98 -14.17 2.28
CA PRO A 167 -6.07 -13.96 0.84
C PRO A 167 -6.08 -12.49 0.39
N TRP A 168 -6.18 -11.55 1.32
CA TRP A 168 -6.14 -10.11 1.07
C TRP A 168 -4.76 -9.47 1.29
N ILE A 169 -3.75 -10.21 1.79
CA ILE A 169 -2.36 -9.75 1.91
C ILE A 169 -1.54 -10.40 0.80
N LEU A 170 -1.31 -9.66 -0.28
CA LEU A 170 -0.63 -10.17 -1.47
C LEU A 170 0.87 -10.24 -1.23
N ASP A 171 1.51 -11.28 -1.75
CA ASP A 171 2.97 -11.36 -1.77
C ASP A 171 3.51 -10.36 -2.81
N GLU A 172 4.38 -9.44 -2.36
CA GLU A 172 4.95 -8.41 -3.22
C GLU A 172 5.69 -9.02 -4.40
N PHE A 173 6.64 -9.92 -4.17
CA PHE A 173 7.57 -10.36 -5.21
C PHE A 173 6.95 -11.27 -6.28
N THR A 174 5.74 -11.77 -6.07
CA THR A 174 4.99 -12.51 -7.09
C THR A 174 4.03 -11.64 -7.91
N GLN A 175 3.73 -10.41 -7.46
CA GLN A 175 2.67 -9.58 -8.05
C GLN A 175 3.05 -8.11 -8.29
N MET A 176 4.17 -7.66 -7.73
CA MET A 176 4.82 -6.39 -7.98
C MET A 176 6.20 -6.63 -8.59
N TRP A 177 6.58 -5.78 -9.55
CA TRP A 177 7.86 -5.81 -10.22
C TRP A 177 8.66 -4.57 -9.84
N GLU A 178 9.91 -4.79 -9.46
CA GLU A 178 10.86 -3.74 -9.17
C GLU A 178 12.05 -3.84 -10.13
N THR A 179 12.62 -2.70 -10.49
CA THR A 179 13.93 -2.70 -11.13
C THR A 179 14.98 -3.26 -10.16
N PRO A 180 16.04 -3.91 -10.66
CA PRO A 180 17.22 -4.17 -9.84
C PRO A 180 17.70 -2.88 -9.18
N PHE A 181 18.21 -2.99 -7.96
CA PHE A 181 18.83 -1.87 -7.26
C PHE A 181 20.00 -1.29 -8.08
N ASP A 182 20.09 0.05 -8.14
CA ASP A 182 21.07 0.82 -8.93
C ASP A 182 21.20 0.34 -10.38
N PRO A 183 20.10 0.39 -11.17
CA PRO A 183 20.10 -0.12 -12.53
C PRO A 183 20.90 0.81 -13.46
N THR A 184 22.11 0.40 -13.82
CA THR A 184 22.95 1.14 -14.78
C THR A 184 22.60 0.85 -16.25
N ASN A 185 21.77 -0.15 -16.51
CA ASN A 185 21.38 -0.58 -17.85
C ASN A 185 19.90 -0.25 -18.16
N ARG A 186 19.67 0.47 -19.25
CA ARG A 186 18.33 0.84 -19.74
C ARG A 186 17.41 -0.36 -19.99
N SER A 187 17.96 -1.54 -20.30
CA SER A 187 17.15 -2.74 -20.53
C SER A 187 16.46 -3.27 -19.27
N HIS A 188 16.79 -2.76 -18.07
CA HIS A 188 16.16 -3.16 -16.82
C HIS A 188 14.87 -2.37 -16.53
N PHE A 189 14.54 -1.31 -17.28
CA PHE A 189 13.32 -0.52 -17.13
C PHE A 189 12.15 -1.10 -17.94
N THR A 190 11.86 -2.39 -17.73
CA THR A 190 10.68 -3.05 -18.30
C THR A 190 9.56 -3.11 -17.26
N VAL A 191 8.34 -2.79 -17.67
CA VAL A 191 7.16 -2.79 -16.78
C VAL A 191 6.58 -4.20 -16.59
N GLY A 192 6.22 -4.52 -15.35
CA GLY A 192 5.44 -5.69 -14.94
C GLY A 192 4.01 -5.33 -14.51
N PRO A 193 3.22 -6.32 -14.03
CA PRO A 193 1.79 -6.18 -13.70
C PRO A 193 1.43 -5.04 -12.74
N VAL A 194 2.28 -4.81 -11.74
CA VAL A 194 2.30 -3.62 -10.89
C VAL A 194 3.78 -3.29 -10.78
N SER A 195 4.21 -2.11 -11.22
CA SER A 195 5.64 -1.76 -11.22
C SER A 195 5.93 -0.70 -10.17
N LYS A 196 6.95 -0.94 -9.34
CA LYS A 196 7.52 0.05 -8.42
C LYS A 196 8.93 0.37 -8.90
N PHE A 197 9.19 1.65 -9.11
CA PHE A 197 10.54 2.13 -9.38
C PHE A 197 11.17 2.48 -8.03
N ILE A 198 12.14 1.68 -7.62
CA ILE A 198 13.00 2.02 -6.47
C ILE A 198 14.02 3.03 -6.99
N GLU A 199 13.96 4.26 -6.49
CA GLU A 199 15.08 5.22 -6.56
C GLU A 199 15.97 5.09 -5.32
#